data_AF-A0A3B4B989-F1
#
_entry.id   AF-A0A3B4B989-F1
#
_cell.length_a   1.000
_cell.length_b   1.000
_cell.length_c   1.000
_cell.angle_alpha   90.00
_cell.angle_beta   90.00
_cell.angle_gamma   90.00
#
_symmetry.space_group_name_H-M   'P 1'
#
loop_
_entity.id
_entity.type
_entity.pdbx_description
1 polymer ?
#
loop_
_entity_poly.entity_id
_entity_poly.type
_entity_poly.pdbx_seq_one_letter_code
_entity_poly.pdbx_strand_id
1 'polypeptide(L)'
;IKLQSKQHQDAELLEEISSVFGVWRSIVDATAQAASARLLASEDYRSLTLHTSKSLRNGVEQLQRIQAELLDSLRELQRIKKSYHQLSLIAHTAREKAANAHLIEITSVQMSARLKECDDRLTEVRNQYLLTLAALHAHQQHYYSHDLPTIIGTSTAPVPHRARDTGPCAAGSALQPPGAGEREEAE
;
A
#
# COMPACT_ATOMS: atom_id res chain seq x y z
N ILE A 1 -56.21 20.67 -56.95
CA ILE A 1 -54.83 21.21 -56.93
C ILE A 1 -54.51 21.87 -55.58
N LYS A 2 -55.17 22.98 -55.17
CA LYS A 2 -54.88 23.65 -53.87
C LYS A 2 -55.00 22.76 -52.62
N LEU A 3 -56.01 21.87 -52.55
CA LEU A 3 -56.21 21.00 -51.40
C LEU A 3 -55.12 19.93 -51.27
N GLN A 4 -54.65 19.38 -52.39
CA GLN A 4 -53.56 18.40 -52.40
C GLN A 4 -52.20 19.04 -52.12
N SER A 5 -51.96 20.26 -52.61
CA SER A 5 -50.76 21.02 -52.26
C SER A 5 -50.70 21.34 -50.76
N LYS A 6 -51.84 21.65 -50.14
CA LYS A 6 -51.94 21.90 -48.70
C LYS A 6 -51.70 20.62 -47.88
N GLN A 7 -52.32 19.50 -48.26
CA GLN A 7 -52.08 18.23 -47.57
C GLN A 7 -50.64 17.73 -47.71
N HIS A 8 -49.99 18.01 -48.83
CA HIS A 8 -48.56 17.71 -49.01
C HIS A 8 -47.69 18.57 -48.08
N GLN A 9 -47.98 19.87 -47.98
CA GLN A 9 -47.28 20.77 -47.06
C GLN A 9 -47.47 20.39 -45.59
N ASP A 10 -48.69 20.01 -45.21
CA ASP A 10 -49.03 19.57 -43.85
C ASP A 10 -48.33 18.24 -43.50
N ALA A 11 -48.15 17.35 -44.48
CA ALA A 11 -47.42 16.08 -44.30
C ALA A 11 -45.90 16.30 -44.14
N GLU A 12 -45.30 17.19 -44.93
CA GLU A 12 -43.87 17.56 -44.80
C GLU A 12 -43.59 18.22 -43.44
N LEU A 13 -44.47 19.12 -42.99
CA LEU A 13 -44.36 19.74 -41.66
C LEU A 13 -44.42 18.71 -40.53
N LEU A 14 -45.29 17.70 -40.65
CA LEU A 14 -45.38 16.63 -39.65
C LEU A 14 -44.12 15.77 -39.61
N GLU A 15 -43.53 15.49 -40.78
CA GLU A 15 -42.27 14.73 -40.89
C GLU A 15 -41.09 15.52 -40.31
N GLU A 16 -41.02 16.83 -40.57
CA GLU A 16 -40.00 17.72 -39.99
C GLU A 16 -40.12 17.80 -38.46
N ILE A 17 -41.33 17.98 -37.92
CA ILE A 17 -41.57 17.99 -36.47
C ILE A 17 -41.19 16.64 -35.84
N SER A 18 -41.54 15.53 -36.49
CA SER A 18 -41.19 14.17 -36.04
C SER A 18 -39.67 13.93 -36.04
N SER A 19 -38.98 14.43 -37.07
CA SER A 19 -37.52 14.37 -37.21
C SER A 19 -36.82 15.20 -36.13
N VAL A 20 -37.21 16.48 -35.95
CA VAL A 20 -36.69 17.37 -34.90
C VAL A 20 -36.90 16.78 -33.51
N PHE A 21 -38.06 16.18 -33.27
CA PHE A 21 -38.36 15.50 -32.02
C PHE A 21 -37.52 14.24 -31.81
N GLY A 22 -37.24 13.48 -32.86
CA GLY A 22 -36.30 12.35 -32.84
C GLY A 22 -34.89 12.78 -32.44
N VAL A 23 -34.38 13.85 -33.06
CA VAL A 23 -33.07 14.44 -32.72
C VAL A 23 -33.05 14.94 -31.28
N TRP A 24 -34.07 15.67 -30.84
CA TRP A 24 -34.15 16.18 -29.47
C TRP A 24 -34.16 15.04 -28.44
N ARG A 25 -34.96 13.99 -28.68
CA ARG A 25 -34.96 12.80 -27.82
C ARG A 25 -33.59 12.15 -27.76
N SER A 26 -32.92 11.98 -28.91
CA SER A 26 -31.57 11.42 -28.95
C SER A 26 -30.56 12.24 -28.14
N ILE A 27 -30.66 13.57 -28.14
CA ILE A 27 -29.80 14.46 -27.34
C ILE A 27 -30.08 14.28 -25.84
N VAL A 28 -31.35 14.19 -25.46
CA VAL A 28 -31.76 13.95 -24.06
C VAL A 28 -31.24 12.58 -23.59
N ASP A 29 -31.43 11.53 -24.38
CA ASP A 29 -30.98 10.18 -24.07
C ASP A 29 -29.45 10.10 -23.96
N ALA A 30 -28.72 10.72 -24.90
CA ALA A 30 -27.26 10.79 -24.85
C ALA A 30 -26.77 11.55 -23.60
N THR A 31 -27.46 12.64 -23.22
CA THR A 31 -27.14 13.41 -22.01
C THR A 31 -27.37 12.59 -20.75
N ALA A 32 -28.47 11.82 -20.69
CA ALA A 32 -28.79 10.94 -19.58
C ALA A 32 -27.77 9.80 -19.44
N GLN A 33 -27.37 9.18 -20.56
CA GLN A 33 -26.32 8.16 -20.58
C GLN A 33 -24.97 8.72 -20.12
N ALA A 34 -24.59 9.91 -20.60
CA ALA A 34 -23.36 10.58 -20.18
C ALA A 34 -23.37 10.95 -18.69
N ALA A 35 -24.52 11.36 -18.15
CA ALA A 35 -24.67 11.63 -16.72
C ALA A 35 -24.54 10.34 -15.89
N SER A 36 -25.17 9.24 -16.34
CA SER A 36 -25.06 7.93 -15.69
C SER A 36 -23.62 7.40 -15.70
N ALA A 37 -22.92 7.50 -16.83
CA ALA A 37 -21.51 7.10 -16.94
C ALA A 37 -20.60 7.89 -15.99
N ARG A 38 -20.84 9.21 -15.86
CA ARG A 38 -20.12 10.08 -14.91
C ARG A 38 -20.39 9.70 -13.45
N LEU A 39 -21.62 9.34 -13.10
CA LEU A 39 -21.97 8.89 -11.75
C LEU A 39 -21.28 7.56 -11.41
N LEU A 40 -21.33 6.57 -12.30
CA LEU A 40 -20.66 5.29 -12.12
C LEU A 40 -19.14 5.47 -11.93
N ALA A 41 -18.50 6.27 -12.79
CA ALA A 41 -17.08 6.58 -12.64
C ALA A 41 -16.78 7.26 -11.29
N SER A 42 -17.62 8.20 -10.85
CA SER A 42 -17.49 8.86 -9.54
C SER A 42 -17.61 7.88 -8.38
N GLU A 43 -18.57 6.95 -8.44
CA GLU A 43 -18.74 5.89 -7.44
C GLU A 43 -17.54 4.94 -7.40
N ASP A 44 -17.02 4.55 -8.57
CA ASP A 44 -15.81 3.74 -8.71
C ASP A 44 -14.60 4.44 -8.07
N TYR A 45 -14.38 5.72 -8.40
CA TYR A 45 -13.30 6.52 -7.80
C TYR A 45 -13.44 6.65 -6.29
N ARG A 46 -14.65 6.90 -5.80
CA ARG A 46 -14.93 6.99 -4.36
C ARG A 46 -14.66 5.65 -3.67
N SER A 47 -15.08 4.54 -4.28
CA SER A 47 -14.87 3.20 -3.74
C SER A 47 -13.38 2.86 -3.68
N LEU A 48 -12.63 3.15 -4.75
CA LEU A 48 -11.20 2.93 -4.83
C LEU A 48 -10.46 3.78 -3.80
N THR A 49 -10.79 5.07 -3.70
CA THR A 49 -10.18 6.00 -2.73
C THR A 49 -10.41 5.54 -1.29
N LEU A 50 -11.62 5.10 -0.96
CA LEU A 50 -11.93 4.57 0.37
C LEU A 50 -11.18 3.27 0.65
N HIS A 51 -11.10 2.38 -0.34
CA HIS A 51 -10.37 1.12 -0.21
C HIS A 51 -8.87 1.34 -0.03
N THR A 52 -8.23 2.16 -0.87
CA THR A 52 -6.80 2.48 -0.77
C THR A 52 -6.48 3.19 0.54
N SER A 53 -7.32 4.15 0.96
CA SER A 53 -7.18 4.83 2.25
C SER A 53 -7.23 3.85 3.43
N LYS A 54 -8.21 2.94 3.46
CA LYS A 54 -8.32 1.89 4.49
C LYS A 54 -7.12 0.94 4.46
N SER A 55 -6.72 0.48 3.27
CA SER A 55 -5.58 -0.42 3.10
C SER A 55 -4.28 0.22 3.60
N LEU A 56 -4.04 1.50 3.25
CA LEU A 56 -2.91 2.27 3.73
C LEU A 56 -2.91 2.41 5.24
N ARG A 57 -4.05 2.78 5.84
CA ARG A 57 -4.18 2.89 7.29
C ARG A 57 -3.85 1.56 7.97
N ASN A 58 -4.44 0.46 7.51
CA ASN A 58 -4.19 -0.88 8.05
C ASN A 58 -2.71 -1.29 7.89
N GLY A 59 -2.11 -0.97 6.74
CA GLY A 59 -0.69 -1.23 6.47
C GLY A 59 0.24 -0.44 7.40
N VAL A 60 -0.05 0.84 7.65
CA VAL A 60 0.71 1.68 8.60
C VAL A 60 0.57 1.13 10.02
N GLU A 61 -0.65 0.80 10.46
CA GLU A 61 -0.88 0.20 11.78
C GLU A 61 -0.12 -1.13 11.94
N GLN A 62 -0.11 -1.97 10.89
CA GLN A 62 0.64 -3.23 10.90
C GLN A 62 2.15 -2.98 10.97
N LEU A 63 2.68 -2.02 10.21
CA LEU A 63 4.10 -1.65 10.23
C LEU A 63 4.54 -1.18 11.61
N GLN A 64 3.71 -0.39 12.28
CA GLN A 64 3.96 0.07 13.65
C GLN A 64 4.06 -1.09 14.65
N ARG A 65 3.19 -2.11 14.52
CA ARG A 65 3.26 -3.31 15.36
C ARG A 65 4.57 -4.07 15.14
N ILE A 66 4.93 -4.34 13.88
CA ILE A 66 6.16 -5.06 13.54
C ILE A 66 7.41 -4.29 14.04
N GLN A 67 7.42 -2.97 13.90
CA GLN A 67 8.51 -2.14 14.42
C GLN A 67 8.60 -2.20 15.96
N ALA A 68 7.47 -2.23 16.67
CA ALA A 68 7.46 -2.39 18.12
C ALA A 68 8.05 -3.74 18.54
N GLU A 69 7.65 -4.84 17.88
CA GLU A 69 8.16 -6.19 18.14
C GLU A 69 9.67 -6.30 17.87
N LEU A 70 10.17 -5.66 16.80
CA LEU A 70 11.60 -5.56 16.51
C LEU A 70 12.36 -4.82 17.62
N LEU A 71 11.81 -3.69 18.10
CA LEU A 71 12.41 -2.92 19.18
C LEU A 71 12.44 -3.70 20.50
N ASP A 72 11.39 -4.44 20.83
CA ASP A 72 11.33 -5.27 22.02
C ASP A 72 12.33 -6.43 21.95
N SER A 73 12.44 -7.07 20.79
CA SER A 73 13.46 -8.10 20.53
C SER A 73 14.88 -7.54 20.68
N LEU A 74 15.12 -6.30 20.22
CA LEU A 74 16.40 -5.61 20.38
C LEU A 74 16.71 -5.31 21.85
N ARG A 75 15.72 -4.84 22.63
CA ARG A 75 15.87 -4.61 24.08
C ARG A 75 16.23 -5.90 24.81
N GLU A 76 15.56 -6.99 24.46
CA GLU A 76 15.83 -8.30 25.02
C GLU A 76 17.24 -8.80 24.67
N LEU A 77 17.68 -8.62 23.42
CA LEU A 77 19.05 -8.91 23.02
C LEU A 77 20.07 -8.12 23.85
N GLN A 78 19.83 -6.83 24.11
CA GLN A 78 20.71 -6.02 24.96
C GLN A 78 20.75 -6.54 26.41
N ARG A 79 19.60 -6.97 26.95
CA ARG A 79 19.51 -7.57 28.29
C ARG A 79 20.33 -8.86 28.38
N ILE A 80 20.13 -9.78 27.42
CA ILE A 80 20.85 -11.06 27.35
C ILE A 80 22.34 -10.80 27.14
N LYS A 81 22.71 -9.86 26.27
CA LYS A 81 24.12 -9.48 26.05
C LYS A 81 24.78 -9.02 27.35
N LYS A 82 24.14 -8.17 28.15
CA LYS A 82 24.69 -7.74 29.45
C LYS A 82 24.90 -8.92 30.39
N SER A 83 23.90 -9.81 30.50
CA SER A 83 23.99 -11.03 31.31
C SER A 83 25.15 -11.93 30.87
N TYR A 84 25.32 -12.11 29.56
CA TYR A 84 26.43 -12.89 28.98
C TYR A 84 27.79 -12.34 29.42
N HIS A 85 28.01 -11.03 29.33
CA HIS A 85 29.30 -10.42 29.71
C HIS A 85 29.57 -10.58 31.22
N GLN A 86 28.55 -10.36 32.05
CA GLN A 86 28.65 -10.55 33.50
C GLN A 86 29.01 -12.00 33.85
N LEU A 87 28.33 -12.95 33.24
CA LEU A 87 28.53 -14.37 33.52
C LEU A 87 29.84 -14.89 32.95
N SER A 88 30.28 -14.36 31.80
CA SER A 88 31.60 -14.64 31.22
C SER A 88 32.73 -14.22 32.16
N LEU A 89 32.60 -13.08 32.84
CA LEU A 89 33.56 -12.62 33.83
C LEU A 89 33.57 -13.54 35.06
N ILE A 90 32.39 -13.90 35.57
CA ILE A 90 32.26 -14.82 36.72
C ILE A 90 32.91 -16.18 36.40
N ALA A 91 32.61 -16.75 35.23
CA ALA A 91 33.18 -18.01 34.80
C ALA A 91 34.71 -17.92 34.66
N HIS A 92 35.23 -16.81 34.12
CA HIS A 92 36.68 -16.60 34.05
C HIS A 92 37.34 -16.59 35.43
N THR A 93 36.82 -15.80 36.38
CA THR A 93 37.32 -15.78 37.75
C THR A 93 37.16 -17.13 38.46
N ALA A 94 36.10 -17.89 38.17
CA ALA A 94 35.91 -19.23 38.71
C ALA A 94 37.00 -20.21 38.21
N ARG A 95 37.38 -20.12 36.92
CA ARG A 95 38.48 -20.92 36.35
C ARG A 95 39.82 -20.59 37.01
N GLU A 96 40.14 -19.32 37.22
CA GLU A 96 41.36 -18.91 37.92
C GLU A 96 41.41 -19.44 39.36
N LYS A 97 40.29 -19.35 40.10
CA LYS A 97 40.19 -19.88 41.46
C LYS A 97 40.31 -21.40 41.52
N ALA A 98 39.68 -22.12 40.58
CA ALA A 98 39.80 -23.57 40.50
C ALA A 98 41.24 -23.99 40.19
N ALA A 99 41.92 -23.29 39.27
CA ALA A 99 43.32 -23.51 38.93
C ALA A 99 44.25 -23.41 40.17
N ASN A 100 43.97 -22.45 41.05
CA ASN A 100 44.74 -22.25 42.28
C ASN A 100 44.39 -23.27 43.39
N ALA A 101 43.21 -23.90 43.35
CA ALA A 101 42.73 -24.84 44.38
C ALA A 101 43.15 -26.31 44.13
N HIS A 102 43.79 -26.62 43.00
CA HIS A 102 44.24 -27.98 42.65
C HIS A 102 45.26 -28.59 43.63
N LEU A 103 45.81 -27.79 44.55
CA LEU A 103 46.76 -28.25 45.57
C LEU A 103 46.10 -28.97 46.77
N ILE A 104 44.77 -28.89 46.93
CA ILE A 104 44.03 -29.50 48.05
C ILE A 104 42.78 -30.23 47.51
N GLU A 105 42.74 -31.55 47.66
CA GLU A 105 41.80 -32.46 46.98
C GLU A 105 40.30 -32.14 47.23
N ILE A 106 39.91 -31.97 48.50
CA ILE A 106 38.50 -31.66 48.87
C ILE A 106 38.05 -30.32 48.31
N THR A 107 38.90 -29.28 48.40
CA THR A 107 38.58 -27.96 47.84
C THR A 107 38.59 -27.97 46.32
N SER A 108 39.43 -28.80 45.70
CA SER A 108 39.47 -28.97 44.24
C SER A 108 38.16 -29.54 43.71
N VAL A 109 37.60 -30.59 44.36
CA VAL A 109 36.30 -31.17 44.00
C VAL A 109 35.18 -30.14 44.12
N GLN A 110 35.10 -29.41 45.23
CA GLN A 110 34.07 -28.38 45.43
C GLN A 110 34.18 -27.24 44.39
N MET A 111 35.40 -26.76 44.09
CA MET A 111 35.59 -25.71 43.10
C MET A 111 35.29 -26.19 41.67
N SER A 112 35.59 -27.46 41.35
CA SER A 112 35.26 -28.04 40.04
C SER A 112 33.75 -28.13 39.78
N ALA A 113 32.95 -28.47 40.80
CA ALA A 113 31.49 -28.49 40.71
C ALA A 113 30.92 -27.08 40.46
N ARG A 114 31.44 -26.07 41.19
CA ARG A 114 31.04 -24.66 41.00
C ARG A 114 31.45 -24.10 39.64
N LEU A 115 32.61 -24.52 39.14
CA LEU A 115 33.07 -24.16 37.80
C LEU A 115 32.13 -24.71 36.73
N LYS A 116 31.76 -25.99 36.83
CA LYS A 116 30.83 -26.63 35.91
C LYS A 116 29.47 -25.90 35.88
N GLU A 117 28.92 -25.57 37.05
CA GLU A 117 27.67 -24.80 37.12
C GLU A 117 27.80 -23.41 36.45
N CYS A 118 28.94 -22.73 36.61
CA CYS A 118 29.19 -21.45 35.95
C CYS A 118 29.29 -21.61 34.42
N ASP A 119 29.97 -22.65 33.94
CA ASP A 119 30.14 -22.93 32.51
C ASP A 119 28.81 -23.35 31.84
N ASP A 120 27.98 -24.13 32.53
CA ASP A 120 26.65 -24.53 32.06
C ASP A 120 25.75 -23.29 31.90
N ARG A 121 25.70 -22.43 32.92
CA ARG A 121 24.92 -21.17 32.85
C ARG A 121 25.47 -20.24 31.77
N LEU A 122 26.79 -20.14 31.60
CA LEU A 122 27.40 -19.32 30.54
C LEU A 122 27.00 -19.82 29.15
N THR A 123 26.99 -21.14 28.97
CA THR A 123 26.57 -21.78 27.73
C THR A 123 25.10 -21.52 27.44
N GLU A 124 24.24 -21.61 28.46
CA GLU A 124 22.81 -21.29 28.34
C GLU A 124 22.59 -19.85 27.84
N VAL A 125 23.19 -18.86 28.51
CA VAL A 125 23.02 -17.44 28.13
C VAL A 125 23.63 -17.15 26.76
N ARG A 126 24.74 -17.81 26.40
CA ARG A 126 25.32 -17.71 25.05
C ARG A 126 24.37 -18.24 23.98
N ASN A 127 23.74 -19.38 24.22
CA ASN A 127 22.77 -19.97 23.29
C ASN A 127 21.55 -19.06 23.14
N GLN A 128 21.01 -18.55 24.25
CA GLN A 128 19.91 -17.57 24.23
C GLN A 128 20.29 -16.33 23.40
N TYR A 129 21.49 -15.78 23.60
CA TYR A 129 21.97 -14.63 22.83
C TYR A 129 22.00 -14.91 21.32
N LEU A 130 22.56 -16.05 20.91
CA LEU A 130 22.65 -16.44 19.50
C LEU A 130 21.27 -16.66 18.87
N LEU A 131 20.36 -17.31 19.60
CA LEU A 131 18.99 -17.53 19.13
C LEU A 131 18.22 -16.22 18.96
N THR A 132 18.28 -15.31 19.93
CA THR A 132 17.64 -13.99 19.84
C THR A 132 18.24 -13.16 18.70
N LEU A 133 19.57 -13.23 18.49
CA LEU A 133 20.23 -12.56 17.38
C LEU A 133 19.79 -13.11 16.02
N ALA A 134 19.70 -14.43 15.88
CA ALA A 134 19.23 -15.07 14.66
C ALA A 134 17.76 -14.70 14.36
N ALA A 135 16.90 -14.72 15.37
CA ALA A 135 15.50 -14.30 15.24
C ALA A 135 15.38 -12.83 14.80
N LEU A 136 16.16 -11.92 15.39
CA LEU A 136 16.22 -10.51 14.99
C LEU A 136 16.64 -10.33 13.54
N HIS A 137 17.70 -11.02 13.11
CA HIS A 137 18.14 -10.97 11.72
C HIS A 137 17.06 -11.51 10.77
N ALA A 138 16.40 -12.62 11.11
CA ALA A 138 15.32 -13.17 10.30
C ALA A 138 14.13 -12.18 10.19
N HIS A 139 13.72 -11.56 11.30
CA HIS A 139 12.66 -10.54 11.29
C HIS A 139 13.05 -9.32 10.46
N GLN A 140 14.30 -8.84 10.56
CA GLN A 140 14.78 -7.71 9.77
C GLN A 140 14.78 -8.05 8.27
N GLN A 141 15.24 -9.25 7.89
CA GLN A 141 15.19 -9.68 6.49
C GLN A 141 13.75 -9.76 5.99
N HIS A 142 12.83 -10.33 6.77
CA HIS A 142 11.41 -10.40 6.41
C HIS A 142 10.78 -9.01 6.27
N TYR A 143 11.08 -8.10 7.18
CA TYR A 143 10.59 -6.72 7.16
C TYR A 143 10.92 -6.00 5.84
N TYR A 144 12.17 -6.10 5.38
CA TYR A 144 12.61 -5.41 4.16
C TYR A 144 12.23 -6.15 2.87
N SER A 145 12.19 -7.48 2.89
CA SER A 145 11.89 -8.28 1.69
C SER A 145 10.40 -8.45 1.43
N HIS A 146 9.56 -8.44 2.47
CA HIS A 146 8.15 -8.81 2.38
C HIS A 146 7.22 -7.70 2.89
N ASP A 147 7.36 -7.26 4.14
CA ASP A 147 6.37 -6.39 4.78
C ASP A 147 6.32 -5.00 4.14
N LEU A 148 7.49 -4.39 3.95
CA LEU A 148 7.59 -3.06 3.36
C LEU A 148 7.10 -3.03 1.89
N PRO A 149 7.53 -3.93 0.98
CA PRO A 149 7.00 -3.98 -0.37
C PRO A 149 5.49 -4.26 -0.44
N THR A 150 4.96 -5.12 0.44
CA THR A 150 3.53 -5.47 0.44
C THR A 150 2.66 -4.25 0.80
N ILE A 151 3.06 -3.47 1.80
CA ILE A 151 2.33 -2.28 2.21
C ILE A 151 2.40 -1.18 1.14
N ILE A 152 3.55 -1.01 0.48
CA ILE A 152 3.72 -0.02 -0.59
C ILE A 152 2.96 -0.45 -1.86
N GLY A 153 3.01 -1.72 -2.23
CA GLY A 153 2.39 -2.27 -3.43
C GLY A 153 0.86 -2.29 -3.37
N THR A 154 0.27 -2.55 -2.20
CA THR A 154 -1.19 -2.49 -2.01
C THR A 154 -1.77 -1.08 -2.16
N SER A 155 -0.96 -0.04 -1.94
CA SER A 155 -1.35 1.37 -2.14
C SER A 155 -1.35 1.80 -3.61
N THR A 156 -0.49 1.19 -4.44
CA THR A 156 -0.22 1.61 -5.83
C THR A 156 -1.09 0.91 -6.87
N ALA A 157 -2.11 0.15 -6.45
CA ALA A 157 -2.99 -0.57 -7.36
C ALA A 157 -3.62 0.40 -8.39
N PRO A 158 -3.49 0.12 -9.71
CA PRO A 158 -3.87 1.07 -10.75
C PRO A 158 -5.38 1.30 -10.76
N VAL A 159 -5.73 2.56 -10.96
CA VAL A 159 -7.10 3.02 -11.23
C VAL A 159 -7.65 2.26 -12.44
N PRO A 160 -8.84 1.65 -12.37
CA PRO A 160 -9.40 0.92 -13.50
C PRO A 160 -9.58 1.85 -14.71
N HIS A 161 -9.05 1.41 -15.87
CA HIS A 161 -8.99 2.15 -17.13
C HIS A 161 -10.35 2.61 -17.69
N ARG A 162 -11.46 2.13 -17.12
CA ARG A 162 -12.83 2.39 -17.58
C ARG A 162 -13.25 3.86 -17.49
N ALA A 163 -12.54 4.67 -16.70
CA ALA A 163 -12.81 6.09 -16.56
C ALA A 163 -12.12 7.00 -17.60
N ARG A 164 -11.29 6.44 -18.50
CA ARG A 164 -10.70 7.20 -19.63
C ARG A 164 -11.63 7.30 -20.84
N ASP A 165 -12.50 6.31 -21.03
CA ASP A 165 -13.30 6.19 -22.26
C ASP A 165 -14.60 7.01 -22.23
N THR A 166 -14.92 7.65 -21.09
CA THR A 166 -16.12 8.49 -20.93
C THR A 166 -15.84 9.99 -21.14
N GLY A 167 -14.67 10.34 -21.69
CA GLY A 167 -14.37 11.71 -22.11
C GLY A 167 -15.36 12.20 -23.17
N PRO A 168 -15.84 13.47 -23.11
CA PRO A 168 -16.95 13.93 -23.93
C PRO A 168 -16.52 14.06 -25.39
N CYS A 169 -16.88 13.07 -26.21
CA CYS A 169 -16.74 13.13 -27.67
C CYS A 169 -17.77 14.09 -28.33
N ALA A 170 -18.52 14.87 -27.54
CA ALA A 170 -19.69 15.65 -28.00
C ALA A 170 -19.65 17.15 -27.66
N ALA A 171 -18.48 17.73 -27.33
CA ALA A 171 -18.37 19.16 -27.00
C ALA A 171 -17.44 19.96 -27.94
N GLY A 172 -17.13 19.45 -29.14
CA GLY A 172 -16.12 20.02 -30.03
C GLY A 172 -16.59 20.44 -31.44
N SER A 173 -17.89 20.56 -31.72
CA SER A 173 -18.36 20.92 -33.07
C SER A 173 -19.61 21.80 -33.05
N ALA A 174 -19.52 22.95 -32.38
CA ALA A 174 -20.47 24.04 -32.58
C ALA A 174 -19.87 25.34 -32.03
N LEU A 175 -18.83 25.88 -32.67
CA LEU A 175 -18.40 27.28 -32.56
C LEU A 175 -17.31 27.52 -33.63
N GLN A 176 -17.74 27.58 -34.88
CA GLN A 176 -16.95 28.17 -35.97
C GLN A 176 -17.74 29.38 -36.47
N PRO A 177 -17.25 30.62 -36.31
CA PRO A 177 -17.94 31.78 -36.86
C PRO A 177 -17.88 31.74 -38.40
N PRO A 178 -18.95 32.18 -39.09
CA PRO A 178 -18.96 32.23 -40.56
C PRO A 178 -17.95 33.28 -41.03
N GLY A 179 -17.22 32.95 -42.10
CA GLY A 179 -16.21 33.80 -42.71
C GLY A 179 -16.78 35.17 -43.10
N ALA A 180 -16.12 36.21 -42.61
CA ALA A 180 -16.25 37.55 -43.16
C ALA A 180 -15.45 37.60 -44.45
N GLY A 181 -16.16 37.83 -45.55
CA GLY A 181 -15.62 37.95 -46.89
C GLY A 181 -14.56 39.03 -47.01
N GLU A 182 -13.56 38.68 -47.81
CA GLU A 182 -12.82 39.50 -48.76
C GLU A 182 -13.19 41.00 -48.75
N ARG A 183 -12.26 41.83 -48.26
CA ARG A 183 -12.04 43.17 -48.80
C ARG A 183 -10.59 43.25 -49.25
N GLU A 184 -10.47 43.10 -50.56
CA GLU A 184 -9.33 43.43 -51.40
C GLU A 184 -8.98 44.92 -51.20
N GLU A 185 -7.76 45.19 -50.76
CA GLU A 185 -7.13 46.51 -50.83
C GLU A 185 -6.76 46.78 -52.29
N ALA A 186 -7.36 47.81 -52.89
CA ALA A 186 -6.84 48.45 -54.09
C ALA A 186 -7.20 49.94 -54.05
N GLU A 187 -6.15 50.77 -54.05
CA GLU A 187 -6.05 52.20 -54.41
C GLU A 187 -7.07 53.23 -53.87
#